data_AF-A0A2K1NYJ6-F1
#
_entry.id   AF-A0A2K1NYJ6-F1
#
_cell.length_a   1.000
_cell.length_b   1.000
_cell.length_c   1.000
_cell.angle_alpha   90.00
_cell.angle_beta   90.00
_cell.angle_gamma   90.00
#
_symmetry.space_group_name_H-M   'P 1'
#
loop_
_entity.id
_entity.type
_entity.pdbx_description
1 polymer ?
#
loop_
_entity_poly.entity_id
_entity_poly.type
_entity_poly.pdbx_seq_one_letter_code
_entity_poly.pdbx_strand_id
1 'polypeptide(L)'
;MASRKTMLEEIINEINKKEKALDDSLKTDDFGTFSKLLEERFELLKQLEPFKTETSVKNIIENILKKDSERSKSIEEKMKKIKGDQFNVQVSKKAMKKGYLKVEESLSRHKINKSG
;
A
#
# COMPACT_ATOMS: atom_id res chain seq x y z
N MET A 1 -36.61 -2.21 20.09
CA MET A 1 -36.10 -2.92 18.89
C MET A 1 -35.62 -1.96 17.79
N ALA A 2 -36.29 -0.83 17.52
CA ALA A 2 -35.87 0.12 16.48
C ALA A 2 -34.42 0.66 16.65
N SER A 3 -34.03 1.09 17.84
CA SER A 3 -32.68 1.64 18.12
C SER A 3 -31.52 0.68 17.78
N ARG A 4 -31.70 -0.62 18.01
CA ARG A 4 -30.66 -1.64 17.75
C ARG A 4 -30.47 -1.88 16.25
N LYS A 5 -31.54 -1.75 15.46
CA LYS A 5 -31.49 -1.86 14.00
C LYS A 5 -30.82 -0.63 13.38
N THR A 6 -31.16 0.57 13.86
CA THR A 6 -30.54 1.83 13.42
C THR A 6 -29.04 1.85 13.71
N MET A 7 -28.62 1.41 14.90
CA MET A 7 -27.20 1.29 15.26
C MET A 7 -26.44 0.34 14.32
N LEU A 8 -27.02 -0.81 13.98
CA LEU A 8 -26.41 -1.76 13.04
C LEU A 8 -26.26 -1.15 11.64
N GLU A 9 -27.29 -0.46 11.15
CA GLU A 9 -27.26 0.22 9.86
C GLU A 9 -26.19 1.32 9.80
N GLU A 10 -26.01 2.07 10.89
CA GLU A 10 -24.95 3.09 11.01
C GLU A 10 -23.55 2.47 10.95
N ILE A 11 -23.30 1.41 11.74
CA ILE A 11 -22.00 0.71 11.73
C ILE A 11 -21.70 0.16 10.33
N ILE A 12 -22.68 -0.46 9.68
CA ILE A 12 -22.54 -0.98 8.32
C ILE A 12 -22.22 0.13 7.33
N ASN A 13 -22.89 1.29 7.44
CA ASN A 13 -22.64 2.42 6.55
C ASN A 13 -21.22 2.97 6.73
N GLU A 14 -20.75 3.10 7.97
CA GLU A 14 -19.37 3.51 8.25
C GLU A 14 -18.35 2.51 7.70
N ILE A 15 -18.58 1.20 7.87
CA ILE A 15 -17.73 0.16 7.29
C ILE A 15 -17.68 0.31 5.76
N ASN A 16 -18.81 0.51 5.09
CA ASN A 16 -18.84 0.67 3.63
C ASN A 16 -18.07 1.91 3.17
N LYS A 17 -18.12 3.02 3.94
CA LYS A 17 -17.31 4.21 3.67
C LYS A 17 -15.81 3.90 3.80
N LYS A 18 -15.40 3.18 4.85
CA LYS A 18 -14.01 2.75 5.04
C LYS A 18 -13.55 1.82 3.92
N GLU A 19 -14.38 0.87 3.51
CA GLU A 19 -14.08 -0.04 2.39
C GLU A 19 -13.85 0.72 1.07
N LYS A 20 -14.66 1.74 0.78
CA LYS A 20 -14.43 2.61 -0.38
C LYS A 20 -13.12 3.40 -0.26
N ALA A 21 -12.85 3.97 0.91
CA ALA A 21 -11.62 4.72 1.15
C ALA A 21 -10.36 3.83 1.07
N LEU A 22 -10.44 2.57 1.49
CA LEU A 22 -9.39 1.57 1.30
C LEU A 22 -9.12 1.32 -0.19
N ASP A 23 -10.18 1.18 -0.99
CA ASP A 23 -10.04 0.99 -2.44
C ASP A 23 -9.40 2.22 -3.11
N ASP A 24 -9.78 3.43 -2.69
CA ASP A 24 -9.27 4.68 -3.25
C ASP A 24 -7.81 4.97 -2.81
N SER A 25 -7.46 4.69 -1.56
CA SER A 25 -6.07 4.83 -1.07
C SER A 25 -5.12 3.84 -1.76
N LEU A 26 -5.59 2.62 -2.06
CA LEU A 26 -4.79 1.65 -2.81
C LEU A 26 -4.58 2.05 -4.29
N LYS A 27 -5.57 2.70 -4.91
CA LYS A 27 -5.43 3.24 -6.28
C LYS A 27 -4.44 4.39 -6.35
N THR A 28 -4.38 5.21 -5.30
CA THR A 28 -3.51 6.39 -5.20
C THR A 28 -2.15 6.10 -4.58
N ASP A 29 -1.86 4.83 -4.26
CA ASP A 29 -0.62 4.40 -3.58
C ASP A 29 -0.39 5.06 -2.22
N ASP A 30 -1.45 5.56 -1.57
CA ASP A 30 -1.40 6.14 -0.22
C ASP A 30 -1.49 5.04 0.84
N PHE A 31 -0.38 4.31 1.01
CA PHE A 31 -0.28 3.23 2.00
C PHE A 31 -0.34 3.74 3.45
N GLY A 32 -0.01 5.00 3.69
CA GLY A 32 -0.09 5.62 5.02
C GLY A 32 -1.53 5.76 5.48
N THR A 33 -2.40 6.28 4.61
CA THR A 33 -3.84 6.35 4.86
C THR A 33 -4.47 4.95 4.85
N PHE A 34 -4.06 4.08 3.93
CA PHE A 34 -4.56 2.70 3.86
C PHE A 34 -4.37 1.95 5.20
N SER A 35 -3.18 2.05 5.80
CA SER A 35 -2.89 1.40 7.09
C SER A 35 -3.80 1.90 8.22
N LYS A 36 -4.03 3.21 8.31
CA LYS A 36 -4.92 3.79 9.33
C LYS A 36 -6.36 3.36 9.14
N LEU A 37 -6.84 3.32 7.89
CA LEU A 37 -8.20 2.88 7.57
C LEU A 37 -8.44 1.41 7.93
N LEU A 38 -7.42 0.54 7.85
CA LEU A 38 -7.54 -0.85 8.29
C LEU A 38 -7.77 -0.96 9.81
N GLU A 39 -7.05 -0.16 10.60
CA GLU A 39 -7.22 -0.11 12.06
C GLU A 39 -8.62 0.41 12.43
N GLU A 40 -9.04 1.52 11.82
CA GLU A 40 -10.38 2.08 12.04
C GLU A 40 -11.49 1.09 11.65
N ARG A 41 -11.32 0.40 10.51
CA ARG A 41 -12.24 -0.66 10.08
C ARG A 41 -12.29 -1.81 11.08
N PHE A 42 -11.15 -2.22 11.62
CA PHE A 42 -11.10 -3.31 12.61
C PHE A 42 -11.90 -2.97 13.86
N GLU A 43 -11.82 -1.74 14.36
CA GLU A 43 -12.63 -1.30 15.50
C GLU A 43 -14.13 -1.30 15.19
N LEU A 44 -14.54 -0.95 13.96
CA LEU A 44 -15.94 -1.04 13.53
C LEU A 44 -16.41 -2.51 13.45
N LEU A 45 -15.57 -3.41 12.96
CA LEU A 45 -15.90 -4.84 12.87
C LEU A 45 -16.12 -5.48 14.24
N LYS A 46 -15.38 -5.07 15.28
CA LYS A 46 -15.64 -5.52 16.66
C LYS A 46 -17.05 -5.17 17.13
N GLN A 47 -17.56 -4.01 16.73
CA GLN A 47 -18.91 -3.57 17.10
C GLN A 47 -20.01 -4.41 16.45
N LEU A 48 -19.70 -5.18 15.40
CA LEU A 48 -20.63 -6.12 14.78
C LEU A 48 -20.74 -7.47 15.52
N GLU A 49 -19.86 -7.76 16.48
CA GLU A 49 -19.85 -9.04 17.20
C GLU A 49 -21.21 -9.40 17.87
N PRO A 50 -21.93 -8.46 18.51
CA PRO A 50 -23.27 -8.71 19.06
C PRO A 50 -24.35 -9.05 18.01
N PHE A 51 -24.03 -8.89 16.73
CA PHE A 51 -24.92 -9.08 15.58
C PHE A 51 -24.47 -10.24 14.68
N LYS A 52 -23.51 -11.06 15.11
CA LYS A 52 -22.91 -12.15 14.29
C LYS A 52 -23.90 -13.16 13.68
N THR A 53 -25.10 -13.28 14.23
CA THR A 53 -26.15 -14.19 13.72
C THR A 53 -26.98 -13.56 12.60
N GLU A 54 -26.94 -12.24 12.44
CA GLU A 54 -27.63 -11.51 11.37
C GLU A 54 -27.04 -11.87 10.01
N THR A 55 -27.89 -12.25 9.06
CA THR A 55 -27.45 -12.59 7.69
C THR A 55 -26.80 -11.39 6.99
N SER A 56 -27.27 -10.17 7.27
CA SER A 56 -26.69 -8.94 6.73
C SER A 56 -25.23 -8.77 7.12
N VAL A 57 -24.89 -9.05 8.38
CA VAL A 57 -23.52 -8.99 8.91
C VAL A 57 -22.64 -10.04 8.26
N LYS A 58 -23.13 -11.28 8.10
CA LYS A 58 -22.40 -12.34 7.41
C LYS A 58 -22.05 -11.96 5.97
N ASN A 59 -23.02 -11.46 5.22
CA ASN A 59 -22.82 -11.04 3.82
C ASN A 59 -21.76 -9.94 3.70
N ILE A 60 -21.74 -8.99 4.64
CA ILE A 60 -20.75 -7.92 4.67
C ILE A 60 -19.36 -8.46 4.96
N ILE A 61 -19.21 -9.34 5.96
CA ILE A 61 -17.92 -9.94 6.31
C ILE A 61 -17.38 -10.76 5.14
N GLU A 62 -18.22 -11.55 4.47
CA GLU A 62 -17.82 -12.30 3.27
C GLU A 62 -17.32 -11.39 2.14
N ASN A 63 -18.02 -10.28 1.91
CA ASN A 63 -17.62 -9.29 0.92
C ASN A 63 -16.28 -8.63 1.28
N ILE A 64 -16.07 -8.28 2.55
CA ILE A 64 -14.80 -7.70 3.05
C ILE A 64 -13.66 -8.70 2.85
N LEU A 65 -13.85 -9.98 3.21
CA LEU A 65 -12.83 -11.01 3.04
C LEU A 65 -12.44 -11.19 1.57
N LYS A 66 -13.42 -11.17 0.66
CA LYS A 66 -13.17 -11.23 -0.77
C LYS A 66 -12.34 -10.03 -1.24
N LYS A 67 -12.75 -8.81 -0.86
CA LYS A 67 -12.03 -7.59 -1.20
C LYS A 67 -10.62 -7.56 -0.63
N ASP A 68 -10.43 -8.01 0.61
CA ASP A 68 -9.11 -8.06 1.23
C ASP A 68 -8.16 -9.04 0.53
N SER A 69 -8.68 -10.17 0.04
CA SER A 69 -7.92 -11.08 -0.82
C SER A 69 -7.48 -10.40 -2.12
N GLU A 70 -8.37 -9.64 -2.76
CA GLU A 70 -8.07 -8.88 -3.98
C GLU A 70 -7.04 -7.75 -3.72
N ARG A 71 -7.22 -6.99 -2.63
CA ARG A 71 -6.29 -5.94 -2.20
C ARG A 71 -4.91 -6.51 -1.90
N SER A 72 -4.83 -7.64 -1.20
CA SER A 72 -3.56 -8.29 -0.87
C SER A 72 -2.76 -8.64 -2.14
N LYS A 73 -3.42 -9.24 -3.15
CA LYS A 73 -2.78 -9.54 -4.44
C LYS A 73 -2.26 -8.27 -5.12
N SER A 74 -3.07 -7.21 -5.14
CA SER A 74 -2.66 -5.93 -5.73
C SER A 74 -1.47 -5.31 -5.01
N ILE A 75 -1.44 -5.37 -3.67
CA ILE A 75 -0.33 -4.89 -2.86
C ILE A 75 0.94 -5.70 -3.15
N GLU A 76 0.85 -7.02 -3.23
CA GLU A 76 2.00 -7.88 -3.57
C GLU A 76 2.60 -7.54 -4.94
N GLU A 77 1.75 -7.31 -5.95
CA GLU A 77 2.17 -6.89 -7.28
C GLU A 77 2.87 -5.52 -7.26
N LYS A 78 2.29 -4.53 -6.56
CA LYS A 78 2.89 -3.20 -6.37
C LYS A 78 4.24 -3.30 -5.65
N MET A 79 4.35 -4.13 -4.61
CA MET A 79 5.61 -4.37 -3.90
C MET A 79 6.68 -5.01 -4.78
N LYS A 80 6.32 -5.97 -5.63
CA LYS A 80 7.25 -6.59 -6.60
C LYS A 80 7.80 -5.52 -7.56
N LYS A 81 6.93 -4.64 -8.06
CA LYS A 81 7.33 -3.53 -8.93
C LYS A 81 8.30 -2.56 -8.24
N ILE A 82 7.98 -2.11 -7.02
CA ILE A 82 8.83 -1.22 -6.23
C ILE A 82 10.22 -1.83 -5.99
N LYS A 83 10.30 -3.13 -5.66
CA LYS A 83 11.57 -3.84 -5.49
C LYS A 83 12.39 -3.88 -6.79
N GLY A 84 11.74 -4.11 -7.93
CA GLY A 84 12.37 -4.04 -9.25
C GLY A 84 12.93 -2.65 -9.57
N ASP A 85 12.14 -1.62 -9.32
CA ASP A 85 12.55 -0.23 -9.54
C ASP A 85 13.73 0.16 -8.62
N GLN A 86 13.69 -0.26 -7.35
CA GLN A 86 14.78 -0.04 -6.41
C GLN A 86 16.10 -0.72 -6.87
N PHE A 87 16.01 -1.95 -7.37
CA PHE A 87 17.16 -2.64 -7.94
C PHE A 87 17.75 -1.88 -9.13
N ASN A 88 16.90 -1.44 -10.06
CA ASN A 88 17.31 -0.66 -11.23
C ASN A 88 18.01 0.65 -10.83
N VAL A 89 17.45 1.40 -9.87
CA VAL A 89 18.07 2.62 -9.34
C VAL A 89 19.46 2.34 -8.76
N GLN A 90 19.64 1.24 -8.03
CA GLN A 90 20.96 0.86 -7.48
C GLN A 90 21.97 0.53 -8.58
N VAL A 91 21.55 -0.18 -9.63
CA VAL A 91 22.38 -0.46 -10.81
C VAL A 91 22.79 0.85 -11.50
N SER A 92 21.84 1.76 -11.74
CA SER A 92 22.11 3.07 -12.33
C SER A 92 23.10 3.89 -11.50
N LYS A 93 22.94 3.92 -10.16
CA LYS A 93 23.89 4.59 -9.25
C LYS A 93 25.30 4.00 -9.36
N LYS A 94 25.42 2.67 -9.44
CA LYS A 94 26.71 1.99 -9.60
C LYS A 94 27.36 2.30 -10.96
N ALA A 95 26.57 2.35 -12.03
CA ALA A 95 27.04 2.71 -13.37
C ALA A 95 27.52 4.16 -13.43
N MET A 96 26.75 5.10 -12.85
CA MET A 96 27.14 6.51 -12.73
C MET A 96 28.46 6.65 -11.98
N LYS A 97 28.59 6.04 -10.80
CA LYS A 97 29.84 6.08 -10.01
C LYS A 97 31.04 5.58 -10.82
N LYS A 98 30.89 4.46 -11.54
CA LYS A 98 31.94 3.93 -12.43
C LYS A 98 32.28 4.89 -13.58
N GLY A 99 31.27 5.55 -14.16
CA GLY A 99 31.46 6.55 -15.21
C GLY A 99 32.28 7.74 -14.70
N TYR A 100 31.90 8.32 -13.56
CA TYR A 100 32.63 9.43 -12.94
C TYR A 100 34.09 9.07 -12.63
N LEU A 101 34.34 7.90 -12.02
CA LEU A 101 35.70 7.41 -11.74
C LEU A 101 36.56 7.31 -13.01
N LYS A 102 36.01 6.79 -14.12
CA LYS A 102 36.74 6.71 -15.39
C LYS A 102 37.08 8.10 -15.95
N VAL A 103 36.21 9.08 -15.78
CA VAL A 103 36.47 10.46 -16.23
C VAL A 103 37.56 11.12 -15.39
N GLU A 104 37.52 10.96 -14.07
CA GLU A 104 38.56 11.48 -13.15
C GLU A 104 39.93 10.86 -13.43
N GLU A 105 40.00 9.53 -13.60
CA GLU A 105 41.24 8.84 -13.98
C GLU A 105 41.77 9.33 -15.33
N SER A 106 40.87 9.57 -16.30
CA SER A 106 41.26 10.07 -17.62
C SER A 106 41.82 11.49 -17.55
N LEU A 107 41.19 12.37 -16.76
CA LEU A 107 41.67 13.74 -16.51
C LEU A 107 43.00 13.76 -15.77
N SER A 108 43.17 12.87 -14.78
CA SER A 108 44.43 12.71 -14.03
C SER A 108 45.57 12.28 -14.95
N ARG A 109 45.37 11.25 -15.78
CA ARG A 109 46.36 10.80 -16.77
C ARG A 109 46.70 11.88 -17.80
N HIS A 110 45.73 12.68 -18.22
CA HIS A 110 45.97 13.80 -19.15
C HIS A 110 46.83 14.92 -18.56
N LYS A 111 46.73 15.18 -17.25
CA LYS A 111 47.60 16.15 -16.55
C LYS A 111 49.05 15.64 -16.45
N ILE A 112 49.23 14.34 -16.23
CA ILE A 112 50.56 13.71 -16.16
C ILE A 112 51.28 13.80 -17.51
N ASN A 113 50.59 13.52 -18.62
CA ASN A 113 51.18 13.56 -19.96
C ASN A 113 51.55 14.97 -20.48
N LYS A 114 51.11 16.06 -19.83
CA LYS A 114 51.50 17.45 -20.19
C LYS A 114 52.69 17.97 -19.37
N SER A 115 53.18 17.19 -18.42
CA SER A 115 54.26 17.59 -17.49
C SER A 115 55.58 16.87 -17.75
N GLY A 116 55.71 16.17 -18.89
CA GLY A 116 56.96 15.57 -19.39
C GLY A 116 57.25 16.10 -20.78
#